data_AF-A0A4Y7Q4P4-F1
#
_entry.id   AF-A0A4Y7Q4P4-F1
#
_cell.length_a   1.000
_cell.length_b   1.000
_cell.length_c   1.000
_cell.angle_alpha   90.00
_cell.angle_beta   90.00
_cell.angle_gamma   90.00
#
_symmetry.space_group_name_H-M   'P 1'
#
loop_
_entity.id
_entity.type
_entity.pdbx_description
1 polymer ?
#
loop_
_entity_poly.entity_id
_entity_poly.type
_entity_poly.pdbx_seq_one_letter_code
_entity_poly.pdbx_strand_id
1 'polypeptide(L)' 'MADDVKAFCESCSTCQTGKSTNHPPYGLLKTLPVPNRPWESIGIDFIGPL' A
#
# COMPACT_ATOMS: atom_id res chain seq x y z
N MET A 1 11.81 -21.60 19.74
CA MET A 1 11.58 -20.41 20.60
C MET A 1 11.37 -19.14 19.79
N ALA A 2 12.34 -18.70 18.96
CA ALA A 2 12.13 -17.56 18.06
C ALA A 2 11.00 -17.82 17.04
N ASP A 3 10.92 -19.04 16.50
CA ASP A 3 9.88 -19.43 15.55
C ASP A 3 8.49 -19.50 16.18
N ASP A 4 8.38 -19.95 17.44
CA ASP A 4 7.11 -20.00 18.18
C ASP A 4 6.58 -18.59 18.45
N VAL A 5 7.47 -17.67 18.84
CA VAL A 5 7.14 -16.25 19.04
C VAL A 5 6.69 -15.63 17.72
N LYS A 6 7.38 -15.93 16.62
CA LYS A 6 7.00 -15.47 15.28
C LYS A 6 5.60 -15.99 14.89
N ALA A 7 5.36 -17.29 15.04
CA ALA A 7 4.06 -17.90 14.73
C ALA A 7 2.92 -17.30 15.58
N PHE A 8 3.17 -17.07 16.87
CA PHE A 8 2.21 -16.37 17.73
C PHE A 8 1.94 -14.96 17.24
N CYS A 9 2.98 -14.16 16.98
CA CYS A 9 2.84 -12.80 16.48
C CYS A 9 2.11 -12.74 15.13
N GLU A 10 2.34 -13.69 14.23
CA GLU A 10 1.65 -13.83 12.94
C GLU A 10 0.16 -14.18 13.12
N SER A 11 -0.18 -15.00 14.13
CA SER A 11 -1.58 -15.40 14.40
C SER A 11 -2.40 -14.38 15.20
N CYS A 12 -1.76 -13.43 15.89
CA CYS A 12 -2.44 -12.48 16.78
C CYS A 12 -3.04 -11.30 16.00
N SER A 13 -4.37 -11.27 15.86
CA SER A 13 -5.10 -10.22 15.13
C SER A 13 -4.85 -8.81 15.69
N THR A 14 -4.81 -8.64 17.00
CA THR A 14 -4.51 -7.36 17.66
C THR A 14 -3.13 -6.83 17.31
N CYS A 15 -2.11 -7.71 17.25
CA CYS A 15 -0.76 -7.32 16.85
C CYS A 15 -0.68 -6.97 15.37
N GLN A 16 -1.30 -7.77 14.50
CA GLN A 16 -1.29 -7.57 13.05
C GLN A 16 -2.02 -6.30 12.62
N THR A 17 -3.09 -5.92 13.33
CA THR A 17 -3.86 -4.70 13.03
C THR A 17 -3.31 -3.45 13.71
N GLY A 18 -2.75 -3.58 14.92
CA GLY A 18 -2.27 -2.45 15.70
C GLY A 18 -0.83 -2.02 15.40
N LYS A 19 0.00 -2.90 14.83
CA LYS A 19 1.39 -2.58 14.49
C LYS A 19 1.53 -2.35 13.00
N SER A 20 2.26 -1.30 12.63
CA SER A 20 2.69 -1.10 11.25
C SER A 20 3.72 -2.16 10.84
N THR A 21 3.66 -2.59 9.59
CA THR A 21 4.66 -3.49 9.03
C THR A 21 5.98 -2.75 8.84
N ASN A 22 7.06 -3.24 9.44
CA ASN A 22 8.40 -2.68 9.29
C ASN A 22 9.09 -3.22 8.02
N HIS A 23 8.45 -3.03 6.86
CA HIS A 23 9.05 -3.38 5.58
C HIS A 23 9.87 -2.21 5.02
N PRO A 24 10.90 -2.47 4.18
CA PRO A 24 11.61 -1.43 3.47
C PRO A 24 10.65 -0.60 2.60
N PRO A 25 10.88 0.71 2.40
CA PRO A 25 10.02 1.52 1.53
C PRO A 25 9.78 0.84 0.18
N TYR A 26 8.54 0.88 -0.33
CA TYR A 26 8.11 0.27 -1.60
C TYR A 26 8.85 0.74 -2.87
N GLY A 27 9.82 1.64 -2.74
CA GLY A 27 10.52 2.28 -3.85
C GLY A 27 9.72 3.43 -4.44
N LEU A 28 10.14 3.88 -5.63
CA LEU A 28 9.48 4.97 -6.36
C LEU A 28 8.16 4.48 -6.97
N LEU A 29 7.12 5.32 -6.90
CA LEU A 29 5.87 5.08 -7.62
C LEU A 29 6.17 4.97 -9.12
N LYS A 30 5.64 3.92 -9.76
CA LYS A 30 5.69 3.79 -11.23
C LYS A 30 4.59 4.65 -11.82
N THR A 31 4.95 5.51 -12.78
CA THR A 31 3.97 6.30 -13.52
C THR A 31 3.12 5.39 -14.41
N LEU A 32 1.89 5.82 -14.68
CA LEU A 32 1.05 5.18 -15.68
C LEU A 32 1.72 5.26 -17.07
N PRO A 33 1.50 4.27 -17.95
CA PRO A 33 1.99 4.35 -19.33
C PRO A 33 1.36 5.54 -20.05
N VAL A 34 2.11 6.11 -21.01
CA VAL A 34 1.63 7.21 -21.84
C VAL A 34 0.52 6.69 -22.77
N PRO A 35 -0.64 7.37 -22.84
CA PRO A 35 -1.69 7.01 -23.79
C PRO A 35 -1.26 7.26 -25.24
N ASN A 36 -1.67 6.40 -26.16
CA ASN A 36 -1.33 6.41 -27.58
C ASN A 36 -2.35 7.15 -28.44
N ARG A 37 -3.57 7.39 -27.94
CA ARG A 37 -4.61 8.13 -28.65
C ARG A 37 -5.33 9.13 -27.74
N PRO A 38 -5.95 10.19 -28.31
CA PRO A 38 -6.77 11.11 -27.54
C PRO A 38 -7.84 10.35 -26.74
N TRP A 39 -8.03 10.76 -25.49
CA TRP A 39 -9.07 10.23 -24.58
C TRP A 39 -8.92 8.75 -24.16
N GLU A 40 -7.76 8.13 -24.35
CA GLU A 40 -7.53 6.75 -23.94
C GLU A 40 -7.45 6.56 -22.42
N SER A 41 -7.04 7.60 -21.68
CA SER A 41 -7.10 7.62 -20.21
C SER A 41 -7.53 9.01 -19.72
N ILE A 42 -8.40 9.05 -18.72
CA ILE A 42 -8.85 10.29 -18.07
C ILE A 42 -8.68 10.11 -16.56
N GLY A 43 -7.87 10.97 -15.95
CA GLY A 43 -7.78 11.11 -14.49
C GLY A 43 -8.71 12.22 -14.03
N ILE A 44 -9.47 11.96 -12.96
CA ILE A 44 -10.37 12.94 -12.34
C ILE A 44 -10.00 13.00 -10.87
N ASP A 45 -9.89 14.21 -10.34
CA ASP A 45 -9.72 14.46 -8.91
C ASP A 45 -10.65 15.59 -8.47
N PHE A 46 -11.03 15.59 -7.19
CA PHE A 46 -11.88 16.60 -6.59
C PHE A 46 -11.05 17.50 -5.68
N ILE A 47 -11.13 18.79 -5.92
CA ILE A 47 -10.65 19.80 -4.97
C ILE A 47 -11.82 20.13 -4.04
N GLY A 48 -11.56 20.29 -2.74
CA GLY A 48 -12.57 20.74 -1.78
C GLY A 48 -11.96 21.59 -0.67
N PRO A 49 -12.78 22.08 0.29
CA PRO A 49 -14.18 22.48 0.15
C PRO A 49 -14.33 23.77 -0.71
N LEU A 50 -15.56 24.24 -0.93
CA LEU A 50 -15.81 25.55 -1.54
C LEU A 50 -15.40 26.70 -0.61
#